data_AF-A0A935HFW1-F1
#
_entry.id   AF-A0A935HFW1-F1
#
_cell.length_a   1.000
_cell.length_b   1.000
_cell.length_c   1.000
_cell.angle_alpha   90.00
_cell.angle_beta   90.00
_cell.angle_gamma   90.00
#
_symmetry.space_group_name_H-M   'P 1'
#
loop_
_entity.id
_entity.type
_entity.pdbx_description
1 polymer ?
#
loop_
_entity_poly.entity_id
_entity_poly.type
_entity_poly.pdbx_seq_one_letter_code
_entity_poly.pdbx_strand_id
1 'polypeptide(L)'
;MSRKRQSEADQRRELGGYSEAEFDAEFVRSQRSDLVSVIVRVLSLVIVYGLMARAILAHDLPPWLLVLPFAVEFLVIFWVGWLLSRFVVSCEVFAKSAGSFGLVVLWSLILGGGMLAAMTFNPGGTAQPDSSVGGLREAGSWIVRTDLHWALLTMVLVLLGSTYQEVMRWKQIRGVFVWTSIMTAGFRIGVAFLLGFAGVFIAMFAGDLFVDLADVRVRGGGTVLNWLLFVFIVIVEIATLVISVWMHRDAMKTNTQTAASKRGVLP
;
A
#
# COMPACT_ATOMS: atom_id res chain seq x y z
N MET A 1 27.51 -16.81 -10.06
CA MET A 1 26.59 -17.79 -9.46
C MET A 1 25.55 -18.18 -10.50
N SER A 2 25.62 -19.41 -10.99
CA SER A 2 24.75 -19.95 -12.05
C SER A 2 23.33 -20.18 -11.49
N ARG A 3 22.34 -19.41 -11.96
CA ARG A 3 20.91 -19.76 -11.76
C ARG A 3 20.71 -21.13 -12.42
N LYS A 4 20.44 -22.17 -11.62
CA LYS A 4 19.85 -23.42 -12.14
C LYS A 4 18.64 -23.02 -12.97
N ARG A 5 18.70 -23.20 -14.29
CA ARG A 5 17.51 -23.10 -15.15
C ARG A 5 16.56 -24.18 -14.67
N GLN A 6 15.53 -23.81 -13.91
CA GLN A 6 14.38 -24.70 -13.71
C GLN A 6 13.89 -25.12 -15.11
N SER A 7 13.50 -26.38 -15.25
CA SER A 7 12.87 -26.85 -16.49
C SER A 7 11.63 -26.00 -16.76
N GLU A 8 11.36 -25.63 -18.01
CA GLU A 8 10.17 -24.84 -18.39
C GLU A 8 8.86 -25.52 -17.90
N ALA A 9 8.87 -26.85 -17.80
CA ALA A 9 7.77 -27.63 -17.25
C ALA A 9 7.56 -27.38 -15.74
N ASP A 10 8.64 -27.20 -14.98
CA ASP A 10 8.56 -26.88 -13.55
C ASP A 10 8.10 -25.44 -13.34
N GLN A 11 8.59 -24.51 -14.17
CA GLN A 11 8.14 -23.11 -14.16
C GLN A 11 6.64 -23.00 -14.46
N ARG A 12 6.16 -23.69 -15.50
CA ARG A 12 4.73 -23.71 -15.84
C ARG A 12 3.88 -24.35 -14.75
N ARG A 13 4.39 -25.35 -14.02
CA ARG A 13 3.68 -25.91 -12.86
C ARG A 13 3.58 -24.90 -11.72
N GLU A 14 4.64 -24.15 -11.44
CA GLU A 14 4.64 -23.14 -10.37
C GLU A 14 3.77 -21.93 -10.70
N LEU A 15 3.71 -21.54 -11.98
CA LEU A 15 2.97 -20.40 -12.51
C LEU A 15 1.61 -20.78 -13.11
N GLY A 16 0.99 -21.90 -12.71
CA GLY A 16 -0.40 -22.22 -13.08
C GLY A 16 -0.63 -22.33 -14.60
N GLY A 17 0.35 -22.88 -15.32
CA GLY A 17 0.33 -23.09 -16.77
C GLY A 17 1.08 -22.04 -17.60
N TYR A 18 1.49 -20.92 -17.00
CA TYR A 18 2.15 -19.80 -17.68
C TYR A 18 3.67 -19.88 -17.63
N SER A 19 4.35 -19.33 -18.62
CA SER A 19 5.81 -19.17 -18.59
C SER A 19 6.24 -17.95 -17.76
N GLU A 20 7.48 -17.95 -17.26
CA GLU A 20 8.09 -16.82 -16.55
C GLU A 20 8.06 -15.54 -17.42
N ALA A 21 8.29 -15.67 -18.72
CA ALA A 21 8.24 -14.55 -19.66
C ALA A 21 6.83 -13.96 -19.83
N GLU A 22 5.77 -14.78 -19.78
CA GLU A 22 4.39 -14.30 -19.83
C GLU A 22 4.01 -13.57 -18.53
N PHE A 23 4.45 -14.10 -17.39
CA PHE A 23 4.26 -13.46 -16.10
C PHE A 23 5.00 -12.13 -16.01
N ASP A 24 6.29 -12.10 -16.38
CA ASP A 24 7.12 -10.88 -16.35
C ASP A 24 6.57 -9.81 -17.31
N ALA A 25 6.11 -10.21 -18.50
CA ALA A 25 5.51 -9.27 -19.44
C ALA A 25 4.23 -8.64 -18.85
N GLU A 26 3.36 -9.41 -18.21
CA GLU A 26 2.14 -8.88 -17.60
C GLU A 26 2.43 -8.14 -16.29
N PHE A 27 3.47 -8.52 -15.54
CA PHE A 27 3.96 -7.82 -14.36
C PHE A 27 4.45 -6.41 -14.73
N VAL A 28 5.29 -6.30 -15.76
CA VAL A 28 5.75 -5.01 -16.31
C VAL A 28 4.58 -4.16 -16.81
N ARG A 29 3.61 -4.80 -17.47
CA ARG A 29 2.46 -4.15 -18.07
C ARG A 29 1.43 -3.69 -17.05
N SER A 30 1.25 -4.44 -15.95
CA SER A 30 0.38 -4.09 -14.83
C SER A 30 0.96 -2.94 -14.01
N GLN A 31 2.29 -2.83 -13.87
CA GLN A 31 3.00 -1.66 -13.31
C GLN A 31 2.88 -0.37 -14.16
N ARG A 32 1.88 -0.29 -15.05
CA ARG A 32 1.69 0.79 -16.01
C ARG A 32 1.70 2.16 -15.33
N SER A 33 2.72 2.92 -15.66
CA SER A 33 2.87 4.34 -15.28
C SER A 33 2.28 5.25 -16.35
N ASP A 34 1.13 4.86 -16.92
CA ASP A 34 0.41 5.72 -17.84
C ASP A 34 0.15 7.06 -17.14
N LEU A 35 0.33 8.18 -17.84
CA LEU A 35 0.24 9.52 -17.27
C LEU A 35 -1.02 9.70 -16.42
N VAL A 36 -2.16 9.17 -16.89
CA VAL A 36 -3.45 9.21 -16.18
C VAL A 36 -3.40 8.43 -14.86
N SER A 37 -2.82 7.23 -14.85
CA SER A 37 -2.66 6.42 -13.64
C SER A 37 -1.77 7.12 -12.61
N VAL A 38 -0.65 7.71 -13.06
CA VAL A 38 0.24 8.49 -12.20
C VAL A 38 -0.46 9.73 -11.66
N ILE A 39 -1.19 10.47 -12.50
CA ILE A 39 -1.96 11.66 -12.08
C ILE A 39 -3.00 11.28 -11.04
N VAL A 40 -3.81 10.25 -11.28
CA VAL A 40 -4.84 9.80 -10.33
C VAL A 40 -4.21 9.42 -8.99
N ARG A 41 -3.08 8.72 -9.02
CA ARG A 41 -2.36 8.33 -7.81
C ARG A 41 -1.73 9.51 -7.08
N VAL A 42 -1.15 10.48 -7.79
CA VAL A 42 -0.63 11.71 -7.18
C VAL A 42 -1.77 12.53 -6.58
N LEU A 43 -2.89 12.70 -7.28
CA LEU A 43 -4.06 13.40 -6.77
C LEU A 43 -4.63 12.71 -5.53
N SER A 44 -4.73 11.38 -5.52
CA SER A 44 -5.21 10.65 -4.35
C SER A 44 -4.29 10.84 -3.15
N LEU A 45 -2.96 10.78 -3.36
CA LEU A 45 -1.97 11.06 -2.31
C LEU A 45 -2.12 12.50 -1.78
N VAL A 46 -2.25 13.50 -2.67
CA VAL A 46 -2.43 14.90 -2.28
C VAL A 46 -3.71 15.10 -1.45
N ILE A 47 -4.83 14.47 -1.85
CA ILE A 47 -6.08 14.56 -1.10
C ILE A 47 -5.95 13.88 0.26
N VAL A 48 -5.51 12.62 0.30
CA VAL A 48 -5.41 11.83 1.53
C VAL A 48 -4.45 12.50 2.51
N TYR A 49 -3.22 12.79 2.08
CA TYR A 49 -2.19 13.35 2.96
C TYR A 49 -2.39 14.84 3.22
N GLY A 50 -3.04 15.57 2.33
CA GLY A 50 -3.47 16.96 2.59
C GLY A 50 -4.53 17.03 3.68
N LEU A 51 -5.53 16.15 3.66
CA LEU A 51 -6.54 16.06 4.71
C LEU A 51 -5.93 15.63 6.05
N MET A 52 -4.99 14.69 6.03
CA MET A 52 -4.25 14.28 7.23
C MET A 52 -3.41 15.43 7.79
N ALA A 53 -2.62 16.12 6.96
CA ALA A 53 -1.81 17.26 7.40
C ALA A 53 -2.67 18.37 8.01
N ARG A 54 -3.82 18.67 7.39
CA ARG A 54 -4.80 19.63 7.94
C ARG A 54 -5.32 19.17 9.30
N ALA A 55 -5.62 17.89 9.47
CA ALA A 55 -6.08 17.36 10.75
C ALA A 55 -4.96 17.33 11.82
N ILE A 56 -3.68 17.18 11.45
CA ILE A 56 -2.55 17.32 12.39
C ILE A 56 -2.49 18.77 12.90
N LEU A 57 -2.56 19.74 11.98
CA LEU A 57 -2.53 21.17 12.30
C LEU A 57 -3.71 21.59 13.20
N ALA A 58 -4.93 21.15 12.85
CA ALA A 58 -6.15 21.61 13.51
C ALA A 58 -6.47 20.88 14.82
N HIS A 59 -6.08 19.60 14.94
CA HIS A 59 -6.59 18.75 16.01
C HIS A 59 -5.53 17.90 16.73
N ASP A 60 -4.26 17.96 16.32
CA ASP A 60 -3.17 17.16 16.92
C ASP A 60 -3.54 15.67 16.97
N LEU A 61 -3.73 15.07 15.79
CA LEU A 61 -4.27 13.71 15.66
C LEU A 61 -3.55 12.69 16.57
N PRO A 62 -4.31 11.81 17.25
CA PRO A 62 -3.77 10.60 17.81
C PRO A 62 -2.89 9.83 16.80
N PRO A 63 -1.69 9.36 17.18
CA PRO A 63 -0.76 8.67 16.26
C PRO A 63 -1.39 7.48 15.51
N TRP A 64 -2.31 6.75 16.14
CA TRP A 64 -2.97 5.61 15.50
C TRP A 64 -3.87 6.02 14.32
N LEU A 65 -4.43 7.24 14.33
CA LEU A 65 -5.21 7.77 13.20
C LEU A 65 -4.34 8.04 11.98
N LEU A 66 -3.03 8.27 12.17
CA LEU A 66 -2.09 8.42 11.06
C LEU A 66 -1.90 7.10 10.29
N VAL A 67 -2.02 5.96 10.98
CA VAL A 67 -1.87 4.62 10.40
C VAL A 67 -3.20 4.08 9.85
N LEU A 68 -4.33 4.72 10.17
CA LEU A 68 -5.66 4.27 9.76
C LEU A 68 -5.85 4.09 8.25
N PRO A 69 -5.41 5.02 7.38
CA PRO A 69 -5.50 4.81 5.94
C PRO A 69 -4.80 3.52 5.48
N PHE A 70 -3.58 3.24 5.97
CA PHE A 70 -2.89 1.99 5.66
C PHE A 70 -3.69 0.78 6.10
N ALA A 71 -4.13 0.74 7.37
CA ALA A 71 -4.87 -0.39 7.90
C ALA A 71 -6.12 -0.68 7.06
N VAL A 72 -6.90 0.35 6.73
CA VAL A 72 -8.10 0.22 5.89
C VAL A 72 -7.74 -0.24 4.47
N GLU A 73 -6.71 0.32 3.86
CA GLU A 73 -6.27 -0.07 2.52
C GLU A 73 -5.88 -1.55 2.46
N PHE A 74 -5.04 -2.02 3.38
CA PHE A 74 -4.62 -3.41 3.45
C PHE A 74 -5.81 -4.35 3.67
N LEU A 75 -6.74 -4.00 4.58
CA LEU A 75 -7.96 -4.78 4.79
C LEU A 75 -8.79 -4.87 3.50
N VAL A 76 -8.96 -3.77 2.79
CA VAL A 76 -9.67 -3.75 1.51
C VAL A 76 -8.93 -4.61 0.48
N ILE A 77 -7.59 -4.53 0.39
CA ILE A 77 -6.80 -5.36 -0.51
C ILE A 77 -7.00 -6.85 -0.22
N PHE A 78 -6.95 -7.27 1.05
CA PHE A 78 -7.10 -8.68 1.40
C PHE A 78 -8.51 -9.20 1.07
N TRP A 79 -9.55 -8.46 1.45
CA TRP A 79 -10.93 -8.89 1.21
C TRP A 79 -11.31 -8.84 -0.27
N VAL A 80 -10.98 -7.75 -0.97
CA VAL A 80 -11.23 -7.63 -2.41
C VAL A 80 -10.41 -8.65 -3.19
N GLY A 81 -9.14 -8.84 -2.84
CA GLY A 81 -8.27 -9.83 -3.48
C GLY A 81 -8.83 -11.25 -3.40
N TRP A 82 -9.30 -11.65 -2.22
CA TRP A 82 -9.93 -12.95 -2.01
C TRP A 82 -11.26 -13.09 -2.78
N LEU A 83 -12.11 -12.06 -2.77
CA LEU A 83 -13.36 -12.07 -3.55
C LEU A 83 -13.08 -12.18 -5.05
N LEU A 84 -12.09 -11.42 -5.55
CA LEU A 84 -11.70 -11.47 -6.95
C LEU A 84 -11.18 -12.84 -7.34
N SER A 85 -10.30 -13.44 -6.52
CA SER A 85 -9.70 -14.74 -6.85
C SER A 85 -10.72 -15.87 -6.82
N ARG A 86 -11.75 -15.76 -5.98
CA ARG A 86 -12.78 -16.79 -5.85
C ARG A 86 -13.88 -16.68 -6.91
N PHE A 87 -14.31 -15.46 -7.24
CA PHE A 87 -15.56 -15.25 -7.97
C PHE A 87 -15.40 -14.55 -9.34
N VAL A 88 -14.28 -13.86 -9.59
CA VAL A 88 -14.17 -12.96 -10.75
C VAL A 88 -13.06 -13.38 -11.70
N VAL A 89 -11.88 -13.69 -11.16
CA VAL A 89 -10.65 -13.94 -11.92
C VAL A 89 -10.25 -15.41 -11.83
N SER A 90 -10.33 -16.12 -12.94
CA SER A 90 -9.93 -17.53 -13.06
C SER A 90 -8.44 -17.67 -13.38
N CYS A 91 -7.57 -17.10 -12.53
CA CYS A 91 -6.11 -17.20 -12.68
C CYS A 91 -5.52 -17.90 -11.44
N GLU A 92 -4.88 -19.05 -11.65
CA GLU A 92 -4.34 -19.87 -10.56
C GLU A 92 -3.22 -19.17 -9.79
N VAL A 93 -2.32 -18.48 -10.49
CA VAL A 93 -1.24 -17.68 -9.88
C VAL A 93 -1.81 -16.62 -8.96
N PHE A 94 -2.84 -15.91 -9.43
CA PHE A 94 -3.52 -14.90 -8.63
C PHE A 94 -4.23 -15.52 -7.43
N ALA A 95 -4.92 -16.65 -7.60
CA ALA A 95 -5.57 -17.34 -6.49
C ALA A 95 -4.59 -17.79 -5.41
N LYS A 96 -3.40 -18.26 -5.81
CA LYS A 96 -2.32 -18.59 -4.88
C LYS A 96 -1.78 -17.35 -4.16
N SER A 97 -1.62 -16.24 -4.87
CA SER A 97 -1.13 -14.97 -4.30
C SER A 97 -2.15 -14.27 -3.39
N ALA A 98 -3.45 -14.36 -3.68
CA ALA A 98 -4.51 -13.76 -2.87
C ALA A 98 -4.66 -14.45 -1.51
N GLY A 99 -4.15 -15.68 -1.38
CA GLY A 99 -4.14 -16.44 -0.15
C GLY A 99 -5.47 -17.13 0.16
N SER A 100 -5.47 -17.90 1.25
CA SER A 100 -6.66 -18.60 1.74
C SER A 100 -7.54 -17.68 2.57
N PHE A 101 -8.82 -18.04 2.73
CA PHE A 101 -9.73 -17.32 3.62
C PHE A 101 -9.18 -17.19 5.05
N GLY A 102 -8.53 -18.24 5.56
CA GLY A 102 -7.88 -18.20 6.89
C GLY A 102 -6.78 -17.14 6.99
N LEU A 103 -6.01 -16.94 5.92
CA LEU A 103 -4.97 -15.90 5.88
C LEU A 103 -5.58 -14.49 5.86
N VAL A 104 -6.67 -14.28 5.12
CA VAL A 104 -7.43 -13.02 5.10
C VAL A 104 -7.99 -12.68 6.47
N VAL A 105 -8.58 -13.68 7.15
CA VAL A 105 -9.10 -13.52 8.52
C VAL A 105 -7.96 -13.22 9.49
N LEU A 106 -6.83 -13.93 9.41
CA LEU A 106 -5.66 -13.69 10.26
C LEU A 106 -5.16 -12.24 10.13
N TRP A 107 -4.95 -11.76 8.90
CA TRP A 107 -4.53 -10.38 8.67
C TRP A 107 -5.59 -9.36 9.11
N SER A 108 -6.88 -9.70 8.98
CA SER A 108 -7.96 -8.87 9.49
C SER A 108 -7.94 -8.76 11.01
N LEU A 109 -7.62 -9.84 11.72
CA LEU A 109 -7.46 -9.83 13.17
C LEU A 109 -6.22 -9.04 13.59
N ILE A 110 -5.10 -9.16 12.88
CA ILE A 110 -3.88 -8.42 13.20
C ILE A 110 -4.09 -6.92 13.00
N LEU A 111 -4.52 -6.51 11.81
CA LEU A 111 -4.66 -5.09 11.48
C LEU A 111 -5.92 -4.47 12.10
N GLY A 112 -7.07 -5.14 11.92
CA GLY A 112 -8.35 -4.69 12.47
C GLY A 112 -8.39 -4.79 13.99
N GLY A 113 -7.88 -5.88 14.57
CA GLY A 113 -7.79 -6.03 16.03
C GLY A 113 -6.80 -5.06 16.66
N GLY A 114 -5.63 -4.82 16.04
CA GLY A 114 -4.71 -3.78 16.49
C GLY A 114 -5.33 -2.39 16.45
N MET A 115 -6.10 -2.08 15.39
CA MET A 115 -6.80 -0.81 15.29
C MET A 115 -7.95 -0.68 16.30
N LEU A 116 -8.74 -1.74 16.49
CA LEU A 116 -9.78 -1.78 17.52
C LEU A 116 -9.19 -1.59 18.91
N ALA A 117 -8.05 -2.22 19.21
CA ALA A 117 -7.35 -2.04 20.48
C ALA A 117 -6.89 -0.57 20.65
N ALA A 118 -6.32 0.05 19.61
CA ALA A 118 -5.94 1.46 19.66
C ALA A 118 -7.16 2.37 19.92
N MET A 119 -8.30 2.11 19.28
CA MET A 119 -9.55 2.84 19.49
C MET A 119 -10.13 2.63 20.89
N THR A 120 -10.00 1.44 21.48
CA THR A 120 -10.57 1.15 22.81
C THR A 120 -9.68 1.61 23.95
N PHE A 121 -8.36 1.57 23.80
CA PHE A 121 -7.41 1.90 24.87
C PHE A 121 -6.83 3.31 24.76
N ASN A 122 -6.86 3.93 23.58
CA ASN A 122 -6.35 5.28 23.37
C ASN A 122 -7.13 6.06 22.28
N PRO A 123 -8.46 6.25 22.42
CA PRO A 123 -9.31 6.87 21.38
C PRO A 123 -8.91 8.31 21.03
N GLY A 124 -8.37 9.08 21.98
CA GLY A 124 -8.05 10.50 21.84
C GLY A 124 -6.57 10.87 22.02
N GLY A 125 -5.67 9.89 22.08
CA GLY A 125 -4.23 10.14 22.27
C GLY A 125 -3.79 10.28 23.73
N THR A 126 -4.69 10.69 24.63
CA THR A 126 -4.36 10.93 26.06
C THR A 126 -5.46 10.55 27.06
N ALA A 127 -6.63 10.07 26.63
CA ALA A 127 -7.76 9.78 27.51
C ALA A 127 -8.02 8.26 27.62
N GLN A 128 -8.22 7.77 28.85
CA GLN A 128 -8.81 6.45 29.08
C GLN A 128 -10.33 6.55 28.97
N PRO A 129 -10.97 5.84 28.04
CA PRO A 129 -12.42 5.88 27.92
C PRO A 129 -13.10 5.12 29.06
N ASP A 130 -14.26 5.60 29.49
CA ASP A 130 -15.06 4.98 30.56
C ASP A 130 -15.57 3.56 30.21
N SER A 131 -15.56 3.21 28.91
CA SER A 131 -15.88 1.87 28.41
C SER A 131 -15.33 1.64 27.00
N SER A 132 -15.20 0.38 26.58
CA SER A 132 -14.79 0.05 25.21
C SER A 132 -15.74 0.62 24.15
N VAL A 133 -17.05 0.64 24.44
CA VAL A 133 -18.07 1.25 23.54
C VAL A 133 -17.90 2.76 23.48
N GLY A 134 -17.60 3.40 24.61
CA GLY A 134 -17.27 4.82 24.69
C GLY A 134 -16.05 5.16 23.83
N GLY A 135 -14.98 4.37 23.94
CA GLY A 135 -13.76 4.54 23.14
C GLY A 135 -14.01 4.41 21.64
N LEU A 136 -14.77 3.40 21.21
CA LEU A 136 -15.14 3.25 19.80
C LEU A 136 -15.98 4.41 19.27
N ARG A 137 -16.93 4.91 20.07
CA ARG A 137 -17.74 6.08 19.70
C ARG A 137 -16.89 7.34 19.58
N GLU A 138 -15.97 7.54 20.52
CA GLU A 138 -15.04 8.65 20.51
C GLU A 138 -14.11 8.57 19.29
N ALA A 139 -13.51 7.41 19.02
CA ALA A 139 -12.71 7.16 17.83
C ALA A 139 -13.48 7.44 16.53
N GLY A 140 -14.73 6.97 16.43
CA GLY A 140 -15.60 7.30 15.30
C GLY A 140 -15.83 8.81 15.17
N SER A 141 -16.06 9.51 16.29
CA SER A 141 -16.23 10.96 16.30
C SER A 141 -14.95 11.69 15.88
N TRP A 142 -13.76 11.18 16.20
CA TRP A 142 -12.49 11.72 15.75
C TRP A 142 -12.35 11.62 14.24
N ILE A 143 -12.66 10.46 13.65
CA ILE A 143 -12.60 10.24 12.19
C ILE A 143 -13.53 11.21 11.45
N VAL A 144 -14.71 11.48 12.00
CA VAL A 144 -15.66 12.42 11.42
C VAL A 144 -15.19 13.87 11.60
N ARG A 145 -14.83 14.27 12.82
CA ARG A 145 -14.40 15.65 13.14
C ARG A 145 -13.15 16.10 12.38
N THR A 146 -12.24 15.16 12.07
CA THR A 146 -10.99 15.43 11.36
C THR A 146 -11.12 15.33 9.83
N ASP A 147 -12.32 15.02 9.31
CA ASP A 147 -12.59 14.72 7.90
C ASP A 147 -11.79 13.52 7.35
N LEU A 148 -11.23 12.67 8.21
CA LEU A 148 -10.49 11.48 7.79
C LEU A 148 -11.36 10.48 7.03
N HIS A 149 -12.67 10.45 7.28
CA HIS A 149 -13.61 9.65 6.50
C HIS A 149 -13.57 9.95 5.00
N TRP A 150 -13.31 11.21 4.59
CA TRP A 150 -13.15 11.58 3.18
C TRP A 150 -11.83 11.07 2.60
N ALA A 151 -10.75 11.08 3.38
CA ALA A 151 -9.48 10.48 3.00
C ALA A 151 -9.62 8.97 2.77
N LEU A 152 -10.29 8.27 3.71
CA LEU A 152 -10.58 6.84 3.60
C LEU A 152 -11.45 6.53 2.38
N LEU A 153 -12.53 7.30 2.16
CA LEU A 153 -13.41 7.12 1.02
C LEU A 153 -12.67 7.32 -0.30
N THR A 154 -11.87 8.38 -0.42
CA THR A 154 -11.08 8.68 -1.63
C THR A 154 -10.13 7.53 -1.96
N MET A 155 -9.41 7.04 -0.95
CA MET A 155 -8.48 5.93 -1.09
C MET A 155 -9.19 4.64 -1.55
N VAL A 156 -10.31 4.29 -0.91
CA VAL A 156 -11.09 3.09 -1.27
C VAL A 156 -11.65 3.21 -2.69
N LEU A 157 -12.19 4.37 -3.07
CA LEU A 157 -12.73 4.59 -4.41
C LEU A 157 -11.65 4.48 -5.49
N VAL A 158 -10.45 5.05 -5.26
CA VAL A 158 -9.33 4.96 -6.19
C VAL A 158 -8.87 3.52 -6.35
N LEU A 159 -8.78 2.77 -5.25
CA LEU A 159 -8.40 1.36 -5.25
C LEU A 159 -9.43 0.49 -5.99
N LEU A 160 -10.72 0.68 -5.72
CA LEU A 160 -11.78 -0.06 -6.40
C LEU A 160 -11.85 0.31 -7.89
N GLY A 161 -11.65 1.58 -8.23
CA GLY A 161 -11.60 2.06 -9.60
C GLY A 161 -10.45 1.45 -10.41
N SER A 162 -9.23 1.43 -9.87
CA SER A 162 -8.09 0.79 -10.52
C SER A 162 -8.29 -0.71 -10.66
N THR A 163 -8.81 -1.36 -9.61
CA THR A 163 -9.13 -2.78 -9.61
C THR A 163 -10.15 -3.14 -10.67
N TYR A 164 -11.22 -2.36 -10.82
CA TYR A 164 -12.21 -2.56 -11.86
C TYR A 164 -11.61 -2.48 -13.27
N GLN A 165 -10.74 -1.49 -13.53
CA GLN A 165 -10.06 -1.34 -14.81
C GLN A 165 -9.16 -2.55 -15.14
N GLU A 166 -8.39 -3.03 -14.15
CA GLU A 166 -7.53 -4.20 -14.31
C GLU A 166 -8.33 -5.48 -14.60
N VAL A 167 -9.44 -5.69 -13.88
CA VAL A 167 -10.34 -6.82 -14.11
C VAL A 167 -10.97 -6.77 -15.50
N MET A 168 -11.45 -5.59 -15.93
CA MET A 168 -12.05 -5.44 -17.25
C MET A 168 -11.05 -5.70 -18.37
N ARG A 169 -9.81 -5.21 -18.22
CA ARG A 169 -8.72 -5.51 -19.15
C ARG A 169 -8.41 -7.00 -19.19
N TRP A 170 -8.31 -7.64 -18.03
CA TRP A 170 -8.06 -9.08 -17.96
C TRP A 170 -9.15 -9.88 -18.66
N LYS A 171 -10.42 -9.50 -18.52
CA LYS A 171 -11.54 -10.15 -19.23
C LYS A 171 -11.40 -10.06 -20.76
N GLN A 172 -10.77 -9.00 -21.28
CA GLN A 172 -10.53 -8.82 -22.71
C GLN A 172 -9.33 -9.64 -23.22
N ILE A 173 -8.23 -9.70 -22.47
CA ILE A 173 -6.99 -10.38 -22.91
C ILE A 173 -7.01 -11.89 -22.59
N ARG A 174 -7.64 -12.27 -21.47
CA ARG A 174 -7.72 -13.64 -20.92
C ARG A 174 -6.37 -14.36 -20.81
N GLY A 175 -5.47 -13.79 -20.00
CA GLY A 175 -4.17 -14.39 -19.66
C GLY A 175 -3.86 -14.34 -18.16
N VAL A 176 -2.58 -14.21 -17.82
CA VAL A 176 -2.12 -13.96 -16.45
C VAL A 176 -2.82 -12.73 -15.88
N PHE A 177 -3.30 -12.81 -14.64
CA PHE A 177 -3.79 -11.66 -13.91
C PHE A 177 -2.76 -11.26 -12.86
N VAL A 178 -2.18 -10.07 -13.03
CA VAL A 178 -1.29 -9.47 -12.04
C VAL A 178 -2.01 -8.24 -11.49
N TRP A 179 -2.42 -8.30 -10.22
CA TRP A 179 -3.14 -7.21 -9.56
C TRP A 179 -2.18 -6.20 -8.94
N THR A 180 -2.18 -4.99 -9.48
CA THR A 180 -1.17 -3.96 -9.11
C THR A 180 -1.25 -3.60 -7.63
N SER A 181 -2.45 -3.57 -7.06
CA SER A 181 -2.68 -3.21 -5.65
C SER A 181 -1.94 -4.13 -4.68
N ILE A 182 -1.97 -5.46 -4.88
CA ILE A 182 -1.22 -6.42 -4.04
C ILE A 182 0.29 -6.17 -4.15
N MET A 183 0.80 -5.90 -5.35
CA MET A 183 2.23 -5.65 -5.54
C MET A 183 2.68 -4.37 -4.84
N THR A 184 1.90 -3.30 -4.99
CA THR A 184 2.19 -2.02 -4.33
C THR A 184 2.10 -2.12 -2.81
N ALA A 185 1.18 -2.93 -2.30
CA ALA A 185 1.09 -3.23 -0.87
C ALA A 185 2.35 -3.95 -0.38
N GLY A 186 2.84 -4.94 -1.12
CA GLY A 186 4.10 -5.63 -0.83
C GLY A 186 5.31 -4.67 -0.84
N PHE A 187 5.42 -3.79 -1.85
CA PHE A 187 6.48 -2.78 -1.89
C PHE A 187 6.40 -1.79 -0.73
N ARG A 188 5.20 -1.32 -0.37
CA ARG A 188 5.02 -0.44 0.79
C ARG A 188 5.49 -1.10 2.08
N ILE A 189 5.15 -2.37 2.31
CA ILE A 189 5.65 -3.11 3.48
C ILE A 189 7.18 -3.16 3.46
N GLY A 190 7.79 -3.51 2.32
CA GLY A 190 9.25 -3.57 2.18
C GLY A 190 9.92 -2.23 2.45
N VAL A 191 9.42 -1.15 1.85
CA VAL A 191 9.94 0.21 2.04
C VAL A 191 9.74 0.69 3.47
N ALA A 192 8.55 0.49 4.05
CA ALA A 192 8.26 0.84 5.45
C ALA A 192 9.16 0.07 6.42
N PHE A 193 9.43 -1.21 6.15
CA PHE A 193 10.34 -2.00 6.97
C PHE A 193 11.77 -1.46 6.91
N LEU A 194 12.29 -1.15 5.71
CA LEU A 194 13.63 -0.61 5.53
C LEU A 194 13.79 0.78 6.17
N LEU A 195 12.83 1.68 5.93
CA LEU A 195 12.84 3.01 6.52
C LEU A 195 12.61 2.97 8.02
N GLY A 196 11.75 2.08 8.51
CA GLY A 196 11.49 1.88 9.92
C GLY A 196 12.72 1.36 10.65
N PHE A 197 13.40 0.36 10.07
CA PHE A 197 14.67 -0.15 10.59
C PHE A 197 15.75 0.94 10.63
N ALA A 198 15.90 1.72 9.54
CA ALA A 198 16.82 2.85 9.51
C ALA A 198 16.45 3.93 10.55
N GLY A 199 15.16 4.21 10.72
CA GLY A 199 14.65 5.17 11.71
C GLY A 199 14.94 4.73 13.14
N VAL A 200 14.69 3.47 13.48
CA VAL A 200 15.05 2.89 14.79
C VAL A 200 16.56 2.94 15.00
N PHE A 201 17.35 2.59 13.99
CA PHE A 201 18.81 2.66 14.06
C PHE A 201 19.29 4.09 14.36
N ILE A 202 18.78 5.10 13.65
CA ILE A 202 19.10 6.51 13.91
C ILE A 202 18.65 6.92 15.32
N ALA A 203 17.44 6.53 15.73
CA ALA A 203 16.92 6.81 17.07
C ALA A 203 17.75 6.15 18.18
N MET A 204 18.40 5.01 17.94
CA MET A 204 19.31 4.40 18.93
C MET A 204 20.57 5.25 19.19
N PHE A 205 21.04 6.02 18.20
CA PHE A 205 22.21 6.89 18.36
C PHE A 205 21.86 8.34 18.72
N ALA A 206 20.62 8.76 18.47
CA ALA A 206 20.12 10.10 18.77
C ALA A 206 18.98 10.09 19.81
N GLY A 207 18.88 9.03 20.62
CA GLY A 207 17.69 8.70 21.42
C GLY A 207 17.27 9.78 22.40
N ASP A 208 18.22 10.36 23.13
CA ASP A 208 17.95 11.42 24.10
C ASP A 208 17.34 12.66 23.41
N LEU A 209 17.84 13.02 22.22
CA LEU A 209 17.30 14.11 21.41
C LEU A 209 15.88 13.80 20.90
N PHE A 210 15.59 12.55 20.55
CA PHE A 210 14.26 12.16 20.07
C PHE A 210 13.22 12.15 21.19
N VAL A 211 13.58 11.70 22.39
CA VAL A 211 12.68 11.70 23.56
C VAL A 211 12.34 13.13 23.96
N ASP A 212 13.34 14.02 24.02
CA ASP A 212 13.14 15.41 24.39
C ASP A 212 12.31 16.19 23.35
N LEU A 213 12.41 15.81 22.07
CA LEU A 213 11.68 16.46 20.98
C LEU A 213 10.27 15.91 20.75
N ALA A 214 9.97 14.67 21.16
CA ALA A 214 8.72 13.99 20.78
C ALA A 214 7.45 14.78 21.16
N ASP A 215 7.45 15.37 22.36
CA ASP A 215 6.33 16.14 22.91
C ASP A 215 6.39 17.64 22.57
N VAL A 216 7.46 18.10 21.91
CA VAL A 216 7.58 19.49 21.48
C VAL A 216 6.51 19.77 20.42
N ARG A 217 5.73 20.83 20.63
CA ARG A 217 4.74 21.28 19.64
C ARG A 217 5.40 22.14 18.57
N VAL A 218 5.12 21.80 17.31
CA VAL A 218 5.58 22.58 16.17
C VAL A 218 4.78 23.89 16.11
N ARG A 219 5.46 24.99 15.78
CA ARG A 219 4.84 26.32 15.60
C ARG A 219 3.82 26.23 14.45
N GLY A 220 2.54 26.11 14.78
CA GLY A 220 1.45 25.89 13.82
C GLY A 220 0.50 24.73 14.15
N GLY A 221 0.83 23.88 15.14
CA GLY A 221 -0.05 22.78 15.60
C GLY A 221 0.57 21.39 15.38
N GLY A 222 0.20 20.44 16.23
CA GLY A 222 0.72 19.07 16.22
C GLY A 222 2.04 18.89 16.99
N THR A 223 2.24 17.70 17.55
CA THR A 223 3.54 17.27 18.12
C THR A 223 4.57 16.95 17.03
N VAL A 224 5.85 17.09 17.35
CA VAL A 224 6.95 16.67 16.47
C VAL A 224 6.82 15.18 16.12
N LEU A 225 6.42 14.33 17.07
CA LEU A 225 6.19 12.90 16.81
C LEU A 225 5.14 12.68 15.70
N ASN A 226 4.00 13.38 15.77
CA ASN A 226 2.95 13.28 14.75
C ASN A 226 3.44 13.70 13.37
N TRP A 227 4.21 14.78 13.29
CA TRP A 227 4.81 15.24 12.04
C TRP A 227 5.87 14.27 11.50
N LEU A 228 6.70 13.69 12.36
CA LEU A 228 7.69 12.69 11.97
C LEU A 228 7.02 11.43 11.43
N LEU A 229 5.97 10.92 12.09
CA LEU A 229 5.20 9.78 11.62
C LEU A 229 4.51 10.08 10.29
N PHE A 230 3.92 11.28 10.14
CA PHE A 230 3.31 11.72 8.88
C PHE A 230 4.34 11.80 7.75
N VAL A 231 5.50 12.43 7.98
CA VAL A 231 6.57 12.54 6.97
C VAL A 231 7.10 11.16 6.59
N PHE A 232 7.31 10.28 7.57
CA PHE A 232 7.71 8.89 7.34
C PHE A 232 6.74 8.18 6.40
N ILE A 233 5.44 8.25 6.69
CA ILE A 233 4.36 7.69 5.89
C ILE A 233 4.39 8.25 4.45
N VAL A 234 4.51 9.56 4.30
CA VAL A 234 4.55 10.22 2.98
C VAL A 234 5.79 9.78 2.19
N ILE A 235 6.94 9.62 2.86
CA ILE A 235 8.16 9.11 2.22
C ILE A 235 7.97 7.67 1.73
N VAL A 236 7.36 6.79 2.53
CA VAL A 236 7.05 5.41 2.11
C VAL A 236 6.20 5.39 0.84
N GLU A 237 5.19 6.25 0.77
CA GLU A 237 4.29 6.36 -0.38
C GLU A 237 4.99 6.88 -1.63
N ILE A 238 5.73 7.98 -1.49
CA ILE A 238 6.47 8.58 -2.60
C ILE A 238 7.54 7.60 -3.11
N ALA A 239 8.29 6.96 -2.22
CA ALA A 239 9.30 5.98 -2.59
C ALA A 239 8.66 4.79 -3.34
N THR A 240 7.53 4.27 -2.87
CA THR A 240 6.79 3.21 -3.57
C THR A 240 6.35 3.65 -4.96
N LEU A 241 5.83 4.87 -5.10
CA LEU A 241 5.44 5.43 -6.40
C LEU A 241 6.65 5.55 -7.34
N VAL A 242 7.77 6.06 -6.84
CA VAL A 242 9.02 6.21 -7.61
C VAL A 242 9.54 4.85 -8.08
N ILE A 243 9.56 3.85 -7.20
CA ILE A 243 9.98 2.48 -7.54
C ILE A 243 9.08 1.90 -8.63
N SER A 244 7.76 2.01 -8.49
CA SER A 244 6.79 1.54 -9.48
C SER A 244 7.00 2.20 -10.85
N VAL A 245 7.19 3.53 -10.88
CA VAL A 245 7.47 4.27 -12.12
C VAL A 245 8.81 3.89 -12.74
N TRP A 246 9.84 3.70 -11.92
CA TRP A 246 11.17 3.31 -12.37
C TRP A 246 11.16 1.91 -12.99
N MET A 247 10.53 0.94 -12.34
CA MET A 247 10.40 -0.43 -12.85
C MET A 247 9.67 -0.48 -14.20
N HIS A 248 8.60 0.30 -14.35
CA HIS A 248 7.89 0.39 -15.61
C HIS A 248 8.75 1.00 -16.72
N ARG A 249 9.48 2.09 -16.41
CA ARG A 249 10.39 2.73 -17.37
C ARG A 249 11.50 1.80 -17.83
N ASP A 250 12.11 1.07 -16.90
CA ASP A 250 13.18 0.14 -17.21
C ASP A 250 12.69 -0.95 -18.16
N ALA A 251 11.53 -1.53 -17.86
CA ALA A 251 10.97 -2.59 -18.68
C ALA A 251 10.51 -2.12 -20.07
N MET A 252 10.06 -0.86 -20.22
CA MET A 252 9.79 -0.27 -21.53
C MET A 252 11.06 -0.10 -22.38
N LYS A 253 12.22 0.19 -21.76
CA LYS A 253 13.51 0.25 -22.48
C LYS A 253 13.91 -1.12 -23.00
N THR A 254 13.77 -2.17 -22.18
CA THR A 254 14.11 -3.55 -22.55
C THR A 254 13.27 -4.05 -23.73
N ASN A 255 11.97 -3.73 -23.75
CA ASN A 255 11.09 -4.06 -24.87
C ASN A 255 11.47 -3.32 -26.17
N THR A 256 11.90 -2.06 -26.07
CA THR A 256 12.33 -1.27 -27.22
C THR A 256 13.64 -1.80 -27.81
N GLN A 257 14.61 -2.16 -26.97
CA GLN A 257 15.87 -2.78 -27.39
C GLN A 257 15.66 -4.15 -28.02
N THR A 258 14.80 -4.99 -27.43
CA THR A 258 14.46 -6.31 -27.99
C THR A 258 13.75 -6.19 -29.34
N ALA A 259 12.86 -5.21 -29.50
CA ALA A 259 12.20 -4.94 -30.78
C ALA A 259 13.17 -4.39 -31.84
N ALA A 260 14.14 -3.55 -31.45
CA ALA A 260 15.17 -3.05 -32.35
C ALA A 260 16.14 -4.16 -32.81
N SER A 261 16.53 -5.06 -31.90
CA SER A 261 17.33 -6.25 -32.20
C SER A 261 16.60 -7.21 -33.15
N LYS A 262 15.31 -7.52 -32.90
CA LYS A 262 14.51 -8.38 -33.79
C LYS A 262 14.27 -7.78 -35.18
N ARG A 263 14.35 -6.46 -35.33
CA ARG A 263 14.21 -5.77 -36.62
C ARG A 263 15.56 -5.58 -37.35
N GLY A 264 16.67 -6.01 -36.75
CA GLY A 264 18.02 -5.83 -37.35
C GLY A 264 18.45 -4.36 -37.46
N VAL A 265 17.89 -3.47 -36.64
CA VAL A 265 18.08 -2.01 -36.75
C VAL A 265 19.25 -1.49 -35.91
N LEU A 266 19.89 -2.33 -35.09
CA LEU A 266 21.12 -1.98 -34.39
C LEU A 266 22.19 -3.05 -34.63
N PRO A 267 23.43 -2.65 -34.99
CA PRO A 267 24.58 -3.56 -35.09
C PRO A 267 24.97 -4.17 -33.74
#